data_AF-A0A150XS46-F1
#
_entry.id   AF-A0A150XS46-F1
#
_cell.length_a   1.000
_cell.length_b   1.000
_cell.length_c   1.000
_cell.angle_alpha   90.00
_cell.angle_beta   90.00
_cell.angle_gamma   90.00
#
_symmetry.space_group_name_H-M   'P 1'
#
loop_
_entity.id
_entity.type
_entity.pdbx_description
1 polymer ?
#
loop_
_entity_poly.entity_id
_entity_poly.type
_entity_poly.pdbx_seq_one_letter_code
_entity_poly.pdbx_strand_id
1 'polypeptide(L)'
;MKKLLPVFCILLMVACQSPQENKQVAQTTKQVFKPENKPSKELNVAFLAINGVYNSELMAPFDIFQHTIFHTEKGMKPFIVSPTKEVITTFEGIRILPDYDFDDVPNIDILVVPSAENNMGSDLEDERLINFVKEKGGSAMYIMSLCDGAFILAKAGLLNEVKSTTFPSDIGQFRQTFPDLDIYENVSFVHDGKAITSSGGAKSYDPALYLVEFLYGKKAADGVAGGLVIDWNVGEIKSITPEK
;
A
#
# COMPACT_ATOMS: atom_id res chain seq x y z
N MET A 1 26.05 48.07 62.18
CA MET A 1 26.12 46.66 61.72
C MET A 1 24.75 46.19 61.24
N LYS A 2 24.50 46.23 59.93
CA LYS A 2 23.40 45.50 59.29
C LYS A 2 23.93 45.01 57.94
N LYS A 3 24.14 43.70 57.81
CA LYS A 3 24.59 43.04 56.57
C LYS A 3 23.36 42.81 55.70
N LEU A 4 23.35 43.32 54.47
CA LEU A 4 22.41 42.88 53.44
C LEU A 4 23.02 41.68 52.72
N LEU A 5 22.30 40.56 52.75
CA LEU A 5 22.59 39.32 52.04
C LEU A 5 21.70 39.30 50.78
N PRO A 6 22.21 39.06 49.56
CA PRO A 6 21.34 38.88 48.41
C PRO A 6 20.76 37.46 48.43
N VAL A 7 19.44 37.36 48.38
CA VAL A 7 18.71 36.10 48.21
C VAL A 7 18.80 35.72 46.73
N PHE A 8 19.48 34.62 46.43
CA PHE A 8 19.55 34.05 45.09
C PHE A 8 18.35 33.09 44.92
N CYS A 9 17.31 33.53 44.22
CA CYS A 9 16.19 32.66 43.84
C CYS A 9 16.64 31.71 42.71
N ILE A 10 16.82 30.43 43.03
CA ILE A 10 17.06 29.38 42.05
C ILE A 10 15.69 28.95 41.49
N LEU A 11 15.39 29.37 40.26
CA LEU A 11 14.28 28.79 39.48
C LEU A 11 14.72 27.40 38.98
N LEU A 12 14.13 26.34 39.56
CA LEU A 12 14.21 24.99 39.03
C LEU A 12 13.23 24.86 37.85
N MET A 13 13.72 24.94 36.61
CA MET A 13 12.95 24.52 35.44
C MET A 13 12.97 22.99 35.34
N VAL A 14 11.87 22.36 35.72
CA VAL A 14 11.62 20.95 35.41
C VAL A 14 11.24 20.87 33.94
N ALA A 15 12.21 20.53 33.09
CA ALA A 15 11.94 20.19 31.70
C ALA A 15 11.32 18.79 31.64
N CYS A 16 10.01 18.72 31.39
CA CYS A 16 9.37 17.48 30.94
C CYS A 16 9.95 17.10 29.57
N GLN A 17 10.88 16.15 29.55
CA GLN A 17 11.22 15.44 28.33
C GLN A 17 10.15 14.38 28.10
N SER A 18 9.31 14.56 27.07
CA SER A 18 8.55 13.46 26.50
C SER A 18 9.51 12.46 25.87
N PRO A 19 9.31 11.14 26.01
CA PRO A 19 10.12 10.16 25.30
C PRO A 19 9.81 10.27 23.81
N GLN A 20 10.81 10.66 23.03
CA GLN A 20 10.75 10.65 21.57
C GLN A 20 10.94 9.19 21.13
N GLU A 21 9.86 8.49 20.79
CA GLU A 21 9.91 7.14 20.21
C GLU A 21 10.63 7.20 18.86
N ASN A 22 11.91 6.82 18.90
CA ASN A 22 12.76 6.75 17.73
C ASN A 22 12.63 5.34 17.12
N LYS A 23 11.50 5.03 16.47
CA LYS A 23 11.43 3.89 15.53
C LYS A 23 12.03 4.34 14.20
N GLN A 24 13.36 4.24 14.15
CA GLN A 24 14.14 4.46 12.93
C GLN A 24 13.74 3.37 11.91
N VAL A 25 12.90 3.73 10.95
CA VAL A 25 12.62 2.86 9.79
C VAL A 25 13.95 2.67 9.07
N ALA A 26 14.40 1.42 8.97
CA ALA A 26 15.64 1.06 8.31
C ALA A 26 15.64 1.61 6.89
N GLN A 27 16.61 2.47 6.58
CA GLN A 27 16.86 2.92 5.21
C GLN A 27 17.47 1.75 4.43
N THR A 28 16.64 0.95 3.77
CA THR A 28 17.10 -0.15 2.91
C THR A 28 17.36 0.35 1.49
N THR A 29 18.62 0.34 1.07
CA THR A 29 19.03 0.27 -0.34
C THR A 29 20.18 -0.77 -0.40
N LYS A 30 20.44 -1.59 -1.42
CA LYS A 30 20.45 -1.38 -2.88
C LYS A 30 20.42 -2.72 -3.63
N GLN A 31 19.25 -3.29 -3.91
CA GLN A 31 18.93 -3.97 -5.18
C GLN A 31 17.46 -4.38 -5.12
N VAL A 32 16.62 -3.50 -5.67
CA VAL A 32 15.17 -3.70 -5.74
C VAL A 32 14.85 -4.76 -6.80
N PHE A 33 15.61 -4.79 -7.89
CA PHE A 33 15.45 -5.78 -8.95
C PHE A 33 16.40 -6.96 -8.82
N LYS A 34 15.88 -8.17 -9.04
CA LYS A 34 16.69 -9.38 -9.30
C LYS A 34 16.19 -10.08 -10.57
N PRO A 35 17.07 -10.60 -11.46
CA PRO A 35 16.66 -11.24 -12.70
C PRO A 35 15.63 -12.36 -12.55
N GLU A 36 15.68 -13.11 -11.45
CA GLU A 36 14.73 -14.18 -11.11
C GLU A 36 13.30 -13.67 -10.86
N ASN A 37 13.13 -12.39 -10.53
CA ASN A 37 11.82 -11.77 -10.36
C ASN A 37 11.19 -11.39 -11.71
N LYS A 38 11.95 -11.39 -12.80
CA LYS A 38 11.49 -10.90 -14.10
C LYS A 38 10.33 -11.75 -14.61
N PRO A 39 9.17 -11.15 -14.93
CA PRO A 39 8.04 -11.88 -15.47
C PRO A 39 8.37 -12.55 -16.81
N SER A 40 7.95 -13.81 -16.96
CA SER A 40 8.07 -14.59 -18.20
C SER A 40 6.85 -14.49 -19.11
N LYS A 41 5.79 -13.83 -18.64
CA LYS A 41 4.51 -13.61 -19.31
C LYS A 41 3.96 -12.23 -18.94
N GLU A 42 2.97 -11.76 -19.67
CA GLU A 42 2.17 -10.61 -19.24
C GLU A 42 1.47 -10.94 -17.91
N LEU A 43 1.37 -9.95 -17.03
CA LEU A 43 0.78 -10.12 -15.70
C LEU A 43 -0.62 -9.52 -15.65
N ASN A 44 -1.62 -10.33 -15.31
CA ASN A 44 -2.97 -9.86 -15.05
C ASN A 44 -3.02 -9.16 -13.68
N VAL A 45 -3.37 -7.86 -13.67
CA VAL A 45 -3.44 -7.06 -12.44
C VAL A 45 -4.88 -6.70 -12.15
N ALA A 46 -5.47 -7.36 -11.16
CA ALA A 46 -6.85 -7.09 -10.78
C ALA A 46 -6.90 -5.96 -9.76
N PHE A 47 -7.69 -4.93 -10.04
CA PHE A 47 -8.05 -3.88 -9.11
C PHE A 47 -9.42 -4.18 -8.54
N LEU A 48 -9.48 -4.54 -7.25
CA LEU A 48 -10.73 -4.70 -6.55
C LEU A 48 -11.36 -3.32 -6.35
N ALA A 49 -12.49 -3.07 -6.99
CA ALA A 49 -13.22 -1.82 -6.85
C ALA A 49 -14.65 -2.10 -6.37
N ILE A 50 -15.05 -1.46 -5.29
CA ILE A 50 -16.41 -1.52 -4.74
C ILE A 50 -16.97 -0.09 -4.63
N ASN A 51 -18.27 0.05 -4.33
CA ASN A 51 -18.84 1.38 -4.09
C ASN A 51 -18.08 2.09 -2.97
N GLY A 52 -17.80 3.38 -3.16
CA GLY A 52 -17.01 4.17 -2.24
C GLY A 52 -15.50 3.95 -2.34
N VAL A 53 -14.99 3.22 -3.35
CA VAL A 53 -13.54 3.13 -3.61
C VAL A 53 -12.95 4.53 -3.84
N TYR A 54 -11.77 4.82 -3.29
CA TYR A 54 -11.11 6.11 -3.46
C TYR A 54 -10.43 6.22 -4.83
N ASN A 55 -10.76 7.25 -5.61
CA ASN A 55 -10.31 7.37 -6.98
C ASN A 55 -8.77 7.48 -7.10
N SER A 56 -8.12 8.24 -6.21
CA SER A 56 -6.67 8.46 -6.27
C SER A 56 -5.87 7.17 -6.01
N GLU A 57 -6.40 6.28 -5.18
CA GLU A 57 -5.77 5.01 -4.84
C GLU A 57 -6.03 3.92 -5.86
N LEU A 58 -7.16 4.00 -6.55
CA LEU A 58 -7.46 3.16 -7.70
C LEU A 58 -6.61 3.57 -8.90
N MET A 59 -6.64 4.85 -9.28
CA MET A 59 -6.08 5.32 -10.56
C MET A 59 -4.55 5.38 -10.56
N ALA A 60 -3.92 5.80 -9.46
CA ALA A 60 -2.46 5.95 -9.42
C ALA A 60 -1.70 4.65 -9.77
N PRO A 61 -1.90 3.53 -9.04
CA PRO A 61 -1.32 2.24 -9.42
C PRO A 61 -1.80 1.74 -10.79
N PHE A 62 -3.05 2.02 -11.19
CA PHE A 62 -3.57 1.61 -12.50
C PHE A 62 -2.77 2.25 -13.64
N ASP A 63 -2.52 3.56 -13.57
CA ASP A 63 -1.71 4.31 -14.54
C ASP A 63 -0.28 3.74 -14.63
N ILE A 64 0.36 3.51 -13.47
CA ILE A 64 1.71 2.93 -13.41
C ILE A 64 1.74 1.56 -14.10
N PHE A 65 0.83 0.67 -13.75
CA PHE A 65 0.84 -0.70 -14.27
C PHE A 65 0.48 -0.74 -15.76
N GLN A 66 -0.51 0.04 -16.20
CA GLN A 66 -0.86 0.15 -17.62
C GLN A 66 0.32 0.63 -18.46
N HIS A 67 1.10 1.61 -17.97
CA HIS A 67 2.21 2.18 -18.73
C HIS A 67 3.42 1.25 -18.88
N THR A 68 3.48 0.13 -18.15
CA THR A 68 4.56 -0.86 -18.33
C THR A 68 4.63 -1.44 -19.75
N ILE A 69 3.52 -1.40 -20.52
CA ILE A 69 3.46 -1.86 -21.91
C ILE A 69 4.40 -1.08 -22.85
N PHE A 70 4.79 0.15 -22.48
CA PHE A 70 5.70 0.97 -23.28
C PHE A 70 7.17 0.75 -22.93
N HIS A 71 7.46 0.10 -21.81
CA HIS A 71 8.79 0.03 -21.22
C HIS A 71 9.29 -1.40 -20.99
N THR A 72 8.46 -2.40 -21.28
CA THR A 72 8.76 -3.82 -21.09
C THR A 72 8.15 -4.66 -22.22
N GLU A 73 8.71 -5.84 -22.50
CA GLU A 73 8.16 -6.76 -23.52
C GLU A 73 6.91 -7.50 -23.02
N LYS A 74 6.86 -7.81 -21.73
CA LYS A 74 5.78 -8.53 -21.05
C LYS A 74 5.27 -7.66 -19.90
N GLY A 75 4.44 -6.70 -20.25
CA GLY A 75 3.90 -5.71 -19.30
C GLY A 75 2.80 -6.28 -18.40
N MET A 76 2.30 -5.39 -17.56
CA MET A 76 1.12 -5.61 -16.74
C MET A 76 -0.14 -5.23 -17.53
N LYS A 77 -1.21 -5.99 -17.32
CA LYS A 77 -2.54 -5.79 -17.90
C LYS A 77 -3.53 -5.53 -16.77
N PRO A 78 -3.67 -4.27 -16.33
CA PRO A 78 -4.63 -3.91 -15.29
C PRO A 78 -6.07 -4.01 -15.78
N PHE A 79 -6.97 -4.41 -14.90
CA PHE A 79 -8.42 -4.41 -15.11
C PHE A 79 -9.15 -4.25 -13.78
N ILE A 80 -10.41 -3.81 -13.84
CA ILE A 80 -11.25 -3.60 -12.67
C ILE A 80 -12.16 -4.82 -12.45
N VAL A 81 -12.16 -5.33 -11.22
CA VAL A 81 -13.04 -6.39 -10.79
C VAL A 81 -13.89 -5.92 -9.61
N SER A 82 -15.18 -6.27 -9.64
CA SER A 82 -16.16 -5.88 -8.63
C SER A 82 -17.06 -7.07 -8.27
N PRO A 83 -17.89 -6.99 -7.20
CA PRO A 83 -18.82 -8.07 -6.87
C PRO A 83 -19.80 -8.39 -7.99
N THR A 84 -20.16 -7.41 -8.82
CA THR A 84 -21.03 -7.55 -9.99
C THR A 84 -20.50 -6.66 -11.11
N LYS A 85 -20.99 -6.84 -12.35
CA LYS A 85 -20.70 -5.93 -13.48
C LYS A 85 -21.54 -4.64 -13.47
N GLU A 86 -22.29 -4.39 -12.41
CA GLU A 86 -23.02 -3.13 -12.25
C GLU A 86 -22.05 -1.96 -12.04
N VAL A 87 -22.47 -0.77 -12.46
CA VAL A 87 -21.69 0.45 -12.29
C VAL A 87 -21.45 0.71 -10.80
N ILE A 88 -20.18 0.89 -10.43
CA ILE A 88 -19.80 1.38 -9.10
C ILE A 88 -19.62 2.90 -9.13
N THR A 89 -19.80 3.54 -7.99
CA THR A 89 -19.48 4.95 -7.79
C THR A 89 -18.34 5.08 -6.80
N THR A 90 -17.25 5.77 -7.18
CA THR A 90 -16.13 6.08 -6.27
C THR A 90 -16.58 7.01 -5.16
N PHE A 91 -15.79 7.14 -4.09
CA PHE A 91 -16.06 8.08 -3.00
C PHE A 91 -16.27 9.52 -3.51
N GLU A 92 -15.47 9.94 -4.50
CA GLU A 92 -15.54 11.26 -5.13
C GLU A 92 -16.61 11.40 -6.23
N GLY A 93 -17.41 10.35 -6.48
CA GLY A 93 -18.56 10.40 -7.38
C GLY A 93 -18.30 10.00 -8.84
N ILE A 94 -17.14 9.41 -9.16
CA ILE A 94 -16.86 8.90 -10.52
C ILE A 94 -17.61 7.57 -10.71
N ARG A 95 -18.27 7.41 -11.86
CA ARG A 95 -18.93 6.15 -12.22
C ARG A 95 -18.01 5.29 -13.06
N ILE A 96 -17.81 4.04 -12.64
CA ILE A 96 -16.92 3.08 -13.29
C ILE A 96 -17.72 1.82 -13.63
N LEU A 97 -17.58 1.36 -14.87
CA LEU A 97 -18.08 0.04 -15.29
C LEU A 97 -16.96 -0.99 -15.08
N PRO A 98 -17.15 -2.01 -14.23
CA PRO A 98 -16.14 -3.06 -14.02
C PRO A 98 -15.94 -3.90 -15.28
N ASP A 99 -14.71 -4.36 -15.52
CA ASP A 99 -14.41 -5.28 -16.64
C ASP A 99 -14.93 -6.69 -16.33
N TYR A 100 -14.81 -7.12 -15.07
CA TYR A 100 -15.17 -8.44 -14.60
C TYR A 100 -15.95 -8.37 -13.28
N ASP A 101 -16.74 -9.41 -13.02
CA ASP A 101 -17.27 -9.68 -11.67
C ASP A 101 -16.47 -10.80 -10.98
N PHE A 102 -16.83 -11.15 -9.75
CA PHE A 102 -16.16 -12.20 -8.99
C PHE A 102 -16.31 -13.60 -9.60
N ASP A 103 -17.33 -13.82 -10.42
CA ASP A 103 -17.69 -15.13 -10.97
C ASP A 103 -17.04 -15.38 -12.35
N ASP A 104 -16.64 -14.31 -13.06
CA ASP A 104 -16.09 -14.33 -14.42
C ASP A 104 -14.73 -13.60 -14.51
N VAL A 105 -13.93 -13.57 -13.44
CA VAL A 105 -12.59 -12.95 -13.46
C VAL A 105 -11.53 -13.92 -14.04
N PRO A 106 -10.61 -13.45 -14.91
CA PRO A 106 -9.49 -14.28 -15.36
C PRO A 106 -8.51 -14.56 -14.21
N ASN A 107 -7.49 -15.40 -14.46
CA ASN A 107 -6.42 -15.62 -13.49
C ASN A 107 -5.76 -14.29 -13.07
N ILE A 108 -5.58 -14.08 -11.76
CA ILE A 108 -5.00 -12.87 -11.19
C ILE A 108 -3.56 -13.14 -10.78
N ASP A 109 -2.61 -12.43 -11.39
CA ASP A 109 -1.19 -12.53 -11.02
C ASP A 109 -0.84 -11.54 -9.90
N ILE A 110 -1.48 -10.35 -9.90
CA ILE A 110 -1.34 -9.33 -8.87
C ILE A 110 -2.74 -8.84 -8.48
N LEU A 111 -3.07 -8.89 -7.19
CA LEU A 111 -4.31 -8.32 -6.66
C LEU A 111 -4.02 -6.99 -5.97
N VAL A 112 -4.67 -5.93 -6.41
CA VAL A 112 -4.60 -4.59 -5.82
C VAL A 112 -5.93 -4.30 -5.11
N VAL A 113 -5.85 -3.88 -3.85
CA VAL A 113 -6.98 -3.54 -3.00
C VAL A 113 -6.83 -2.09 -2.53
N PRO A 114 -7.37 -1.12 -3.30
CA PRO A 114 -7.51 0.26 -2.84
C PRO A 114 -8.45 0.38 -1.65
N SER A 115 -8.37 1.49 -0.90
CA SER A 115 -9.37 1.79 0.13
C SER A 115 -10.74 2.03 -0.49
N ALA A 116 -11.77 1.65 0.26
CA ALA A 116 -13.13 2.09 0.06
C ALA A 116 -13.77 2.54 1.38
N GLU A 117 -14.79 3.38 1.27
CA GLU A 117 -15.48 4.06 2.39
C GLU A 117 -15.76 3.19 3.62
N ASN A 118 -16.06 1.90 3.44
CA ASN A 118 -16.48 1.01 4.52
C ASN A 118 -15.47 -0.10 4.86
N ASN A 119 -14.22 -0.01 4.39
CA ASN A 119 -13.19 -1.05 4.56
C ASN A 119 -12.78 -1.30 6.03
N MET A 120 -13.04 -0.36 6.93
CA MET A 120 -12.82 -0.53 8.37
C MET A 120 -14.05 -1.03 9.13
N GLY A 121 -15.17 -1.24 8.42
CA GLY A 121 -16.49 -1.51 8.99
C GLY A 121 -17.23 -2.61 8.23
N SER A 122 -18.35 -2.27 7.60
CA SER A 122 -19.28 -3.27 7.03
C SER A 122 -18.67 -4.17 5.96
N ASP A 123 -17.65 -3.72 5.23
CA ASP A 123 -16.99 -4.53 4.20
C ASP A 123 -16.23 -5.71 4.80
N LEU A 124 -15.83 -5.63 6.08
CA LEU A 124 -15.19 -6.73 6.80
C LEU A 124 -16.15 -7.87 7.15
N GLU A 125 -17.46 -7.60 7.06
CA GLU A 125 -18.53 -8.57 7.32
C GLU A 125 -19.14 -9.12 6.02
N ASP A 126 -18.73 -8.61 4.84
CA ASP A 126 -19.12 -9.16 3.56
C ASP A 126 -18.31 -10.43 3.25
N GLU A 127 -18.89 -11.59 3.57
CA GLU A 127 -18.26 -12.89 3.32
C GLU A 127 -17.91 -13.11 1.85
N ARG A 128 -18.69 -12.59 0.89
CA ARG A 128 -18.42 -12.79 -0.53
C ARG A 128 -17.18 -11.99 -0.95
N LEU A 129 -17.05 -10.76 -0.48
CA LEU A 129 -15.86 -9.93 -0.68
C LEU A 129 -14.62 -10.58 -0.04
N ILE A 130 -14.69 -10.94 1.24
CA ILE A 130 -13.56 -11.50 1.98
C ILE A 130 -13.11 -12.83 1.39
N ASN A 131 -14.05 -13.71 1.00
CA ASN A 131 -13.71 -14.99 0.38
C ASN A 131 -13.07 -14.80 -1.00
N PHE A 132 -13.55 -13.86 -1.81
CA PHE A 132 -12.94 -13.52 -3.09
C PHE A 132 -11.48 -13.07 -2.90
N VAL A 133 -11.24 -12.13 -1.98
CA VAL A 133 -9.90 -11.61 -1.70
C VAL A 133 -8.99 -12.73 -1.18
N LYS A 134 -9.48 -13.55 -0.24
CA LYS A 134 -8.73 -14.69 0.31
C LYS A 134 -8.33 -15.69 -0.77
N GLU A 135 -9.26 -16.08 -1.64
CA GLU A 135 -8.99 -17.04 -2.71
C GLU A 135 -8.03 -16.47 -3.75
N LYS A 136 -8.39 -15.33 -4.36
CA LYS A 136 -7.62 -14.76 -5.48
C LYS A 136 -6.29 -14.19 -5.02
N GLY A 137 -6.27 -13.47 -3.90
CA GLY A 137 -5.05 -12.99 -3.27
C GLY A 137 -4.18 -14.14 -2.73
N GLY A 138 -4.79 -15.25 -2.31
CA GLY A 138 -4.12 -16.49 -1.95
C GLY A 138 -3.28 -17.07 -3.08
N SER A 139 -3.84 -17.12 -4.30
CA SER A 139 -3.18 -17.61 -5.51
C SER A 139 -2.28 -16.59 -6.24
N ALA A 140 -2.47 -15.29 -5.97
CA ALA A 140 -1.70 -14.24 -6.63
C ALA A 140 -0.21 -14.28 -6.24
N MET A 141 0.64 -13.85 -7.17
CA MET A 141 2.08 -13.73 -6.93
C MET A 141 2.39 -12.58 -5.97
N TYR A 142 1.65 -11.48 -6.09
CA TYR A 142 1.72 -10.33 -5.19
C TYR A 142 0.32 -9.84 -4.85
N ILE A 143 0.18 -9.31 -3.65
CA ILE A 143 -1.00 -8.57 -3.21
C ILE A 143 -0.56 -7.17 -2.79
N MET A 144 -1.35 -6.16 -3.12
CA MET A 144 -1.07 -4.77 -2.78
C MET A 144 -2.29 -4.16 -2.11
N SER A 145 -2.11 -3.47 -0.98
CA SER A 145 -3.15 -2.59 -0.43
C SER A 145 -2.72 -1.14 -0.44
N LEU A 146 -3.70 -0.26 -0.60
CA LEU A 146 -3.56 1.18 -0.45
C LEU A 146 -4.49 1.60 0.68
N CYS A 147 -3.97 2.34 1.67
CA CYS A 147 -4.75 2.84 2.80
C CYS A 147 -5.54 1.67 3.44
N ASP A 148 -6.84 1.85 3.68
CA ASP A 148 -7.68 0.89 4.41
C ASP A 148 -7.98 -0.41 3.66
N GLY A 149 -7.56 -0.54 2.40
CA GLY A 149 -7.53 -1.84 1.73
C GLY A 149 -6.71 -2.89 2.51
N ALA A 150 -5.80 -2.44 3.40
CA ALA A 150 -5.08 -3.30 4.33
C ALA A 150 -6.00 -4.06 5.31
N PHE A 151 -7.13 -3.47 5.72
CA PHE A 151 -8.11 -4.13 6.60
C PHE A 151 -8.77 -5.33 5.89
N ILE A 152 -9.06 -5.19 4.60
CA ILE A 152 -9.63 -6.28 3.78
C ILE A 152 -8.60 -7.41 3.61
N LEU A 153 -7.33 -7.09 3.31
CA LEU A 153 -6.28 -8.10 3.23
C LEU A 153 -6.04 -8.80 4.59
N ALA A 154 -6.07 -8.05 5.69
CA ALA A 154 -5.95 -8.60 7.04
C ALA A 154 -7.10 -9.54 7.39
N LYS A 155 -8.36 -9.14 7.14
CA LYS A 155 -9.54 -9.98 7.37
C LYS A 155 -9.53 -11.24 6.52
N ALA A 156 -8.99 -11.18 5.31
CA ALA A 156 -8.77 -12.34 4.45
C ALA A 156 -7.65 -13.28 4.94
N GLY A 157 -6.90 -12.88 5.98
CA GLY A 157 -5.77 -13.63 6.55
C GLY A 157 -4.50 -13.55 5.72
N LEU A 158 -4.43 -12.63 4.76
CA LEU A 158 -3.31 -12.52 3.81
C LEU A 158 -2.13 -11.70 4.35
N LEU A 159 -2.33 -11.00 5.47
CA LEU A 159 -1.29 -10.24 6.17
C LEU A 159 -0.76 -10.96 7.41
N ASN A 160 -1.21 -12.19 7.67
CA ASN A 160 -0.72 -12.99 8.78
C ASN A 160 0.79 -13.26 8.60
N GLU A 161 1.55 -13.12 9.68
CA GLU A 161 3.00 -13.41 9.73
C GLU A 161 3.89 -12.52 8.85
N VAL A 162 3.34 -11.47 8.21
CA VAL A 162 4.11 -10.50 7.43
C VAL A 162 3.99 -9.09 8.00
N LYS A 163 5.01 -8.28 7.78
CA LYS A 163 5.01 -6.86 8.12
C LYS A 163 4.02 -6.12 7.25
N SER A 164 3.28 -5.18 7.83
CA SER A 164 2.29 -4.38 7.12
C SER A 164 2.21 -2.94 7.62
N THR A 165 1.53 -2.09 6.87
CA THR A 165 1.16 -0.71 7.23
C THR A 165 -0.23 -0.42 6.68
N THR A 166 -0.86 0.66 7.16
CA THR A 166 -2.10 1.23 6.58
C THR A 166 -1.99 2.75 6.54
N PHE A 167 -3.10 3.45 6.33
CA PHE A 167 -3.19 4.90 6.44
C PHE A 167 -2.71 5.41 7.80
N PRO A 168 -1.97 6.53 7.88
CA PRO A 168 -1.34 6.97 9.13
C PRO A 168 -2.31 7.19 10.29
N SER A 169 -3.50 7.75 10.03
CA SER A 169 -4.50 8.01 11.07
C SER A 169 -5.18 6.74 11.57
N ASP A 170 -5.18 5.66 10.77
CA ASP A 170 -5.93 4.44 11.04
C ASP A 170 -5.07 3.31 11.62
N ILE A 171 -3.76 3.54 11.79
CA ILE A 171 -2.82 2.60 12.45
C ILE A 171 -3.34 2.14 13.82
N GLY A 172 -3.88 3.06 14.62
CA GLY A 172 -4.41 2.75 15.94
C GLY A 172 -5.58 1.76 15.89
N GLN A 173 -6.53 2.01 14.98
CA GLN A 173 -7.66 1.13 14.76
C GLN A 173 -7.23 -0.21 14.13
N PHE A 174 -6.25 -0.19 13.21
CA PHE A 174 -5.75 -1.42 12.58
C PHE A 174 -5.13 -2.37 13.61
N ARG A 175 -4.34 -1.84 14.55
CA ARG A 175 -3.81 -2.61 15.70
C ARG A 175 -4.90 -3.12 16.63
N GLN A 176 -5.98 -2.35 16.82
CA GLN A 176 -7.10 -2.76 17.66
C GLN A 176 -7.89 -3.91 17.01
N THR A 177 -8.17 -3.81 15.70
CA THR A 177 -8.93 -4.80 14.94
C THR A 177 -8.14 -6.09 14.73
N PHE A 178 -6.83 -5.99 14.49
CA PHE A 178 -5.95 -7.12 14.22
C PHE A 178 -4.69 -7.08 15.12
N PRO A 179 -4.83 -7.46 16.42
CA PRO A 179 -3.77 -7.29 17.42
C PRO A 179 -2.53 -8.17 17.18
N ASP A 180 -2.65 -9.22 16.37
CA ASP A 180 -1.56 -10.16 16.09
C ASP A 180 -0.68 -9.74 14.89
N LEU A 181 -1.02 -8.65 14.19
CA LEU A 181 -0.26 -8.18 13.02
C LEU A 181 0.97 -7.35 13.41
N ASP A 182 2.04 -7.51 12.64
CA ASP A 182 3.25 -6.68 12.74
C ASP A 182 3.07 -5.39 11.94
N ILE A 183 2.53 -4.34 12.62
CA ILE A 183 2.11 -3.09 12.00
C ILE A 183 3.15 -1.98 12.19
N TYR A 184 3.69 -1.52 11.07
CA TYR A 184 4.61 -0.41 10.96
C TYR A 184 3.87 0.89 10.62
N GLU A 185 4.44 2.00 11.07
CA GLU A 185 3.91 3.35 10.91
C GLU A 185 5.02 4.27 10.40
N ASN A 186 4.64 5.47 9.97
CA ASN A 186 5.58 6.46 9.42
C ASN A 186 6.39 5.91 8.22
N VAL A 187 5.77 5.08 7.38
CA VAL A 187 6.32 4.54 6.12
C VAL A 187 5.33 4.77 4.98
N SER A 188 5.83 4.96 3.77
CA SER A 188 5.00 5.06 2.56
C SER A 188 4.41 3.69 2.19
N PHE A 189 5.24 2.66 2.27
CA PHE A 189 4.82 1.28 2.08
C PHE A 189 5.74 0.28 2.80
N VAL A 190 5.25 -0.94 2.94
CA VAL A 190 5.95 -2.12 3.44
C VAL A 190 5.81 -3.22 2.40
N HIS A 191 6.91 -3.86 2.02
CA HIS A 191 6.93 -5.09 1.23
C HIS A 191 7.53 -6.22 2.06
N ASP A 192 6.72 -7.25 2.34
CA ASP A 192 7.14 -8.47 3.03
C ASP A 192 6.40 -9.70 2.48
N GLY A 193 7.15 -10.77 2.20
CA GLY A 193 6.65 -11.93 1.45
C GLY A 193 6.08 -11.51 0.09
N LYS A 194 4.78 -11.78 -0.13
CA LYS A 194 4.04 -11.34 -1.33
C LYS A 194 3.22 -10.06 -1.12
N ALA A 195 3.18 -9.54 0.11
CA ALA A 195 2.33 -8.42 0.48
C ALA A 195 3.05 -7.08 0.34
N ILE A 196 2.41 -6.13 -0.32
CA ILE A 196 2.85 -4.74 -0.43
C ILE A 196 1.74 -3.84 0.11
N THR A 197 1.83 -3.44 1.36
CA THR A 197 0.83 -2.56 1.98
C THR A 197 1.32 -1.12 2.02
N SER A 198 0.46 -0.14 1.76
CA SER A 198 0.83 1.28 1.66
C SER A 198 -0.07 2.20 2.45
N SER A 199 0.46 3.38 2.82
CA SER A 199 -0.30 4.48 3.40
C SER A 199 -1.37 5.05 2.48
N GLY A 200 -1.34 4.77 1.17
CA GLY A 200 -2.35 5.20 0.20
C GLY A 200 -2.38 6.71 -0.11
N GLY A 201 -3.52 7.22 -0.56
CA GLY A 201 -3.67 8.56 -1.13
C GLY A 201 -2.71 8.82 -2.29
N ALA A 202 -2.12 10.02 -2.36
CA ALA A 202 -1.12 10.36 -3.38
C ALA A 202 0.16 9.49 -3.30
N LYS A 203 0.40 8.81 -2.17
CA LYS A 203 1.53 7.88 -2.02
C LYS A 203 1.29 6.55 -2.70
N SER A 204 0.12 6.29 -3.26
CA SER A 204 -0.19 5.07 -4.01
C SER A 204 0.67 4.88 -5.28
N TYR A 205 1.31 5.93 -5.80
CA TYR A 205 2.32 5.81 -6.86
C TYR A 205 3.60 5.11 -6.38
N ASP A 206 3.99 5.30 -5.11
CA ASP A 206 5.24 4.78 -4.56
C ASP A 206 5.31 3.23 -4.59
N PRO A 207 4.35 2.48 -4.00
CA PRO A 207 4.40 1.00 -4.03
C PRO A 207 4.23 0.45 -5.44
N ALA A 208 3.52 1.16 -6.32
CA ALA A 208 3.31 0.76 -7.71
C ALA A 208 4.61 0.87 -8.54
N LEU A 209 5.27 2.03 -8.49
CA LEU A 209 6.57 2.24 -9.15
C LEU A 209 7.64 1.33 -8.54
N TYR A 210 7.60 1.13 -7.23
CA TYR A 210 8.45 0.15 -6.55
C TYR A 210 8.26 -1.25 -7.12
N LEU A 211 7.03 -1.73 -7.28
CA LEU A 211 6.77 -3.07 -7.83
C LEU A 211 7.22 -3.18 -9.30
N VAL A 212 7.06 -2.12 -10.10
CA VAL A 212 7.60 -2.06 -11.45
C VAL A 212 9.13 -2.16 -11.44
N GLU A 213 9.81 -1.40 -10.57
CA GLU A 213 11.28 -1.50 -10.43
C GLU A 213 11.69 -2.89 -9.95
N PHE A 214 10.95 -3.48 -9.02
CA PHE A 214 11.24 -4.78 -8.42
C PHE A 214 11.15 -5.93 -9.42
N LEU A 215 10.17 -5.87 -10.35
CA LEU A 215 9.92 -6.91 -11.35
C LEU A 215 10.62 -6.67 -12.68
N TYR A 216 10.79 -5.42 -13.11
CA TYR A 216 11.27 -5.10 -14.46
C TYR A 216 12.58 -4.31 -14.47
N GLY A 217 13.06 -3.89 -13.31
CA GLY A 217 14.30 -3.16 -13.17
C GLY A 217 14.14 -1.65 -13.32
N LYS A 218 15.14 -0.92 -12.82
CA LYS A 218 15.14 0.54 -12.74
C LYS A 218 14.87 1.24 -14.07
N LYS A 219 15.40 0.71 -15.18
CA LYS A 219 15.17 1.30 -16.52
C LYS A 219 13.69 1.33 -16.91
N ALA A 220 12.94 0.28 -16.58
CA ALA A 220 11.51 0.24 -16.88
C ALA A 220 10.73 1.20 -15.98
N ALA A 221 11.04 1.22 -14.67
CA ALA A 221 10.43 2.13 -13.72
C ALA A 221 10.69 3.60 -14.05
N ASP A 222 11.93 3.97 -14.39
CA ASP A 222 12.29 5.33 -14.82
C ASP A 222 11.54 5.74 -16.11
N GLY A 223 11.32 4.79 -17.02
CA GLY A 223 10.52 5.02 -18.22
C GLY A 223 9.06 5.32 -17.90
N VAL A 224 8.43 4.47 -17.09
CA VAL A 224 7.04 4.65 -16.63
C VAL A 224 6.88 5.97 -15.89
N ALA A 225 7.77 6.25 -14.93
CA ALA A 225 7.77 7.48 -14.14
C ALA A 225 7.94 8.72 -15.02
N GLY A 226 8.87 8.69 -15.97
CA GLY A 226 9.09 9.78 -16.92
C GLY A 226 7.87 10.05 -17.81
N GLY A 227 7.13 9.01 -18.21
CA GLY A 227 5.87 9.16 -18.95
C GLY A 227 4.74 9.85 -18.17
N LEU A 228 4.84 9.85 -16.83
CA LEU A 228 3.89 10.49 -15.92
C LEU A 228 4.48 11.72 -15.21
N VAL A 229 5.69 12.14 -15.60
CA VAL A 229 6.40 13.29 -15.01
C VAL A 229 6.60 13.15 -13.50
N ILE A 230 6.96 11.93 -13.07
CA ILE A 230 7.28 11.61 -11.68
C ILE A 230 8.80 11.47 -11.53
N ASP A 231 9.38 12.20 -10.59
CA ASP A 231 10.78 12.05 -10.20
C ASP A 231 10.93 10.80 -9.31
N TRP A 232 11.23 9.66 -9.93
CA TRP A 232 11.28 8.37 -9.24
C TRP A 232 12.67 8.03 -8.69
N ASN A 233 12.76 7.90 -7.37
CA ASN A 233 13.91 7.31 -6.69
C ASN A 233 13.45 6.53 -5.46
N VAL A 234 13.41 5.20 -5.57
CA VAL A 234 13.06 4.30 -4.46
C VAL A 234 13.90 4.56 -3.19
N GLY A 235 15.17 4.97 -3.33
CA GLY A 235 16.05 5.24 -2.19
C GLY A 235 15.68 6.48 -1.37
N GLU A 236 14.81 7.34 -1.89
CA GLU A 236 14.26 8.50 -1.18
C GLU A 236 12.92 8.19 -0.51
N ILE A 237 12.32 7.04 -0.82
CA ILE A 237 11.04 6.63 -0.24
C ILE A 237 11.27 5.92 1.08
N LYS A 238 10.76 6.50 2.16
CA LYS A 238 10.73 5.86 3.48
C LYS A 238 9.82 4.64 3.43
N SER A 239 10.40 3.45 3.30
CA SER A 239 9.70 2.19 3.11
C SER A 239 10.44 1.06 3.83
N ILE A 240 9.75 -0.05 4.04
CA ILE A 240 10.36 -1.32 4.46
C ILE A 240 10.31 -2.24 3.26
N THR A 241 11.46 -2.77 2.86
CA THR A 241 11.57 -3.69 1.73
C THR A 241 12.35 -4.95 2.16
N PRO A 242 12.23 -6.07 1.44
CA PRO A 242 12.94 -7.28 1.80
C PRO A 242 14.46 -7.04 1.85
N GLU A 243 15.07 -7.22 3.01
CA GLU A 243 16.52 -7.33 3.16
C GLU A 243 16.94 -8.72 2.64
N LYS A 244 18.07 -8.80 1.92
CA LYS A 244 18.66 -10.10 1.55
C LYS A 244 19.30 -10.75 2.77
#